data_AF-A0A0C3NWW3-F1
#
_entry.id   AF-A0A0C3NWW3-F1
#
_cell.length_a   1.000
_cell.length_b   1.000
_cell.length_c   1.000
_cell.angle_alpha   90.00
_cell.angle_beta   90.00
_cell.angle_gamma   90.00
#
_symmetry.space_group_name_H-M   'P 1'
#
loop_
_entity.id
_entity.type
_entity.pdbx_description
1 polymer ?
#
loop_
_entity_poly.entity_id
_entity_poly.type
_entity_poly.pdbx_seq_one_letter_code
_entity_poly.pdbx_strand_id
1 'polypeptide(L)'
;MPPRRERKPWTLPPPPGPSLRQRVEQKEREQGLRCSDTSCGIGPSDDEPYPPLSHLSMKEVSIHKQVDGAIVTSGAVCAHKFHPACLVSAERVAGWGGKETNDPIVEVSCPVCRAVGCVTRSEWEEGVVAL
;
A
#
# COMPACT_ATOMS: atom_id res chain seq x y z
N MET A 1 -61.47 20.13 2.17
CA MET A 1 -60.54 18.98 2.32
C MET A 1 -59.19 19.54 2.75
N PRO A 2 -58.52 18.99 3.77
CA PRO A 2 -57.19 19.46 4.13
C PRO A 2 -56.19 19.13 2.99
N PRO A 3 -55.20 19.99 2.74
CA PRO A 3 -54.22 19.76 1.69
C PRO A 3 -53.37 18.51 1.99
N ARG A 4 -53.13 17.69 0.96
CA ARG A 4 -52.34 16.47 1.05
C ARG A 4 -50.87 16.85 1.29
N ARG A 5 -50.26 16.36 2.37
CA ARG A 5 -48.82 16.55 2.64
C ARG A 5 -48.00 15.89 1.53
N GLU A 6 -47.09 16.67 0.93
CA GLU A 6 -46.11 16.15 -0.02
C GLU A 6 -45.20 15.12 0.66
N ARG A 7 -44.97 13.99 -0.03
CA ARG A 7 -44.07 12.95 0.47
C ARG A 7 -42.64 13.42 0.26
N LYS A 8 -41.89 13.61 1.35
CA LYS A 8 -40.46 13.90 1.25
C LYS A 8 -39.75 12.74 0.55
N PRO A 9 -38.94 12.98 -0.50
CA PRO A 9 -38.13 11.93 -1.10
C PRO A 9 -37.14 11.41 -0.05
N TRP A 10 -37.06 10.09 0.08
CA TRP A 10 -36.11 9.47 1.01
C TRP A 10 -34.71 9.61 0.42
N THR A 11 -33.85 10.39 1.09
CA THR A 11 -32.44 10.56 0.72
C THR A 11 -31.57 9.78 1.68
N LEU A 12 -30.53 9.11 1.17
CA LEU A 12 -29.54 8.47 2.02
C LEU A 12 -28.86 9.52 2.92
N PRO A 13 -28.60 9.20 4.20
CA PRO A 13 -27.76 10.04 5.02
C PRO A 13 -26.36 10.16 4.39
N PRO A 14 -25.64 11.26 4.64
CA PRO A 14 -24.25 11.37 4.20
C PRO A 14 -23.44 10.19 4.76
N PRO A 15 -22.40 9.73 4.04
CA PRO A 15 -21.56 8.65 4.52
C PRO A 15 -20.95 9.04 5.87
N PRO A 16 -20.85 8.09 6.82
CA PRO A 16 -20.14 8.34 8.06
C PRO A 16 -18.72 8.79 7.74
N GLY A 17 -18.26 9.86 8.39
CA GLY A 17 -16.90 10.33 8.25
C GLY A 17 -15.87 9.29 8.73
N PRO A 18 -14.57 9.54 8.51
CA PRO A 18 -13.53 8.61 8.92
C PRO A 18 -13.55 8.41 10.44
N SER A 19 -13.51 7.14 10.86
CA SER A 19 -13.43 6.74 12.26
C SER A 19 -12.14 7.24 12.91
N LEU A 20 -12.11 7.27 14.25
CA LEU A 20 -10.89 7.63 14.99
C LEU A 20 -9.71 6.74 14.57
N ARG A 21 -9.95 5.42 14.44
CA ARG A 21 -8.96 4.46 13.96
C ARG A 21 -8.43 4.81 12.57
N GLN A 22 -9.30 5.09 11.61
CA GLN A 22 -8.88 5.48 10.25
C GLN A 22 -8.03 6.74 10.23
N ARG A 23 -8.31 7.71 11.11
CA ARG A 23 -7.49 8.93 11.25
C ARG A 23 -6.12 8.65 11.86
N VAL A 24 -6.04 7.74 12.82
CA VAL A 24 -4.77 7.31 13.43
C VAL A 24 -3.93 6.57 12.39
N GLU A 25 -4.51 5.61 11.68
CA GLU A 25 -3.80 4.84 10.64
C GLU A 25 -3.32 5.73 9.49
N GLN A 26 -4.09 6.76 9.14
CA GLN A 26 -3.63 7.77 8.18
C GLN A 26 -2.39 8.50 8.68
N LYS A 27 -2.36 8.94 9.95
CA LYS A 27 -1.19 9.60 10.55
C LYS A 27 0.01 8.66 10.69
N GLU A 28 -0.22 7.40 11.00
CA GLU A 28 0.82 6.38 11.04
C GLU A 28 1.48 6.21 9.67
N ARG A 29 0.67 6.18 8.60
CA ARG A 29 1.19 6.15 7.22
C ARG A 29 1.99 7.39 6.86
N GLU A 30 1.51 8.57 7.24
CA GLU A 30 2.23 9.83 7.03
C GLU A 30 3.59 9.87 7.78
N GLN A 31 3.71 9.11 8.87
CA GLN A 31 4.94 8.94 9.65
C GLN A 31 5.80 7.76 9.21
N GLY A 32 5.40 6.99 8.19
CA GLY A 32 6.11 5.79 7.74
C GLY A 32 6.03 4.60 8.69
N LEU A 33 5.11 4.63 9.66
CA LEU A 33 4.83 3.51 10.57
C LEU A 33 3.93 2.45 9.92
N ARG A 34 3.27 2.81 8.83
CA ARG A 34 2.43 1.95 8.01
C ARG A 34 2.70 2.21 6.54
N CYS A 35 2.72 1.15 5.74
CA CYS A 35 2.79 1.31 4.31
C CYS A 35 1.39 1.50 3.66
N SER A 36 1.34 1.52 2.34
CA SER A 36 0.12 1.73 1.55
C SER A 36 -0.68 0.45 1.32
N ASP A 37 -0.16 -0.71 1.71
CA ASP A 37 -0.89 -1.98 1.60
C ASP A 37 -2.09 -2.00 2.56
N THR A 38 -3.26 -2.39 2.06
CA THR A 38 -4.49 -2.53 2.84
C THR A 38 -4.45 -3.69 3.83
N SER A 39 -3.59 -4.67 3.58
CA SER A 39 -3.35 -5.84 4.41
C SER A 39 -2.08 -5.70 5.27
N CYS A 40 -1.51 -4.50 5.37
CA CYS A 40 -0.36 -4.23 6.21
C CYS A 40 -0.68 -4.47 7.69
N GLY A 41 -0.16 -5.57 8.23
CA GLY A 41 -0.16 -5.87 9.67
C GLY A 41 1.01 -5.23 10.43
N ILE A 42 1.91 -4.56 9.72
CA ILE A 42 3.07 -3.88 10.32
C ILE A 42 2.65 -2.47 10.74
N GLY A 43 2.72 -2.19 12.04
CA GLY A 43 2.41 -0.91 12.64
C GLY A 43 1.76 -1.05 14.01
N PRO A 44 1.55 0.06 14.74
CA PRO A 44 0.88 0.02 16.04
C PRO A 44 -0.53 -0.58 15.92
N SER A 45 -0.91 -1.36 16.92
CA SER A 45 -2.27 -1.88 17.08
C SER A 45 -2.78 -1.64 18.50
N ASP A 46 -4.07 -1.86 18.71
CA ASP A 46 -4.66 -1.68 20.05
C ASP A 46 -4.13 -2.75 21.02
N ASP A 47 -3.79 -3.94 20.51
CA ASP A 47 -3.17 -5.05 21.26
C ASP A 47 -1.65 -4.85 21.47
N GLU A 48 -0.97 -4.26 20.48
CA GLU A 48 0.47 -3.99 20.51
C GLU A 48 0.77 -2.53 20.10
N PRO A 49 0.71 -1.58 21.04
CA PRO A 49 0.92 -0.15 20.76
C PRO A 49 2.38 0.22 20.48
N TYR A 50 3.33 -0.62 20.90
CA TYR A 50 4.77 -0.41 20.75
C TYR A 50 5.44 -1.64 20.13
N PRO A 51 5.17 -1.93 18.83
CA PRO A 51 5.80 -3.08 18.20
C PRO A 51 7.34 -2.87 18.17
N PRO A 52 8.14 -3.94 18.23
CA PRO A 52 9.58 -3.84 18.07
C PRO A 52 9.90 -3.37 16.64
N LEU A 53 10.14 -2.07 16.49
CA LEU A 53 10.39 -1.40 15.23
C LEU A 53 11.80 -1.77 14.72
N SER A 54 11.93 -2.90 14.04
CA SER A 54 13.17 -3.20 13.33
C SER A 54 13.26 -2.29 12.11
N HIS A 55 14.39 -1.59 11.91
CA HIS A 55 14.59 -0.67 10.79
C HIS A 55 14.29 -1.29 9.40
N LEU A 56 14.41 -2.62 9.27
CA LEU A 56 14.08 -3.36 8.06
C LEU A 56 12.56 -3.49 7.83
N SER A 57 11.77 -3.61 8.90
CA SER A 57 10.30 -3.69 8.80
C SER A 57 9.64 -2.37 8.41
N MET A 58 10.31 -1.25 8.67
CA MET A 58 9.80 0.11 8.38
C MET A 58 10.35 0.71 7.08
N LYS A 59 11.26 0.00 6.40
CA LYS A 59 11.76 0.48 5.11
C LYS A 59 10.60 0.57 4.14
N GLU A 60 10.45 1.72 3.50
CA GLU A 60 9.46 1.93 2.46
C GLU A 60 10.14 1.92 1.09
N VAL A 61 9.53 1.20 0.14
CA VAL A 61 9.94 1.17 -1.26
C VAL A 61 8.86 1.80 -2.14
N SER A 62 9.29 2.48 -3.19
CA SER A 62 8.41 3.06 -4.21
C SER A 62 8.53 2.26 -5.50
N ILE A 63 7.43 2.17 -6.25
CA ILE A 63 7.45 1.51 -7.56
C ILE A 63 7.87 2.54 -8.60
N HIS A 64 8.93 2.25 -9.36
CA HIS A 64 9.55 3.18 -10.30
C HIS A 64 9.24 2.84 -11.76
N LYS A 65 9.29 3.84 -12.63
CA LYS A 65 9.23 3.63 -14.08
C LYS A 65 10.56 3.06 -14.58
N GLN A 66 10.47 2.14 -15.53
CA GLN A 66 11.62 1.63 -16.28
C GLN A 66 11.75 2.39 -17.60
N VAL A 67 12.95 2.87 -17.92
CA VAL A 67 13.29 3.43 -19.24
C VAL A 67 14.63 2.82 -19.65
N ASP A 68 14.69 2.24 -20.87
CA ASP A 68 15.90 1.63 -21.45
C ASP A 68 16.63 0.62 -20.54
N GLY A 69 15.89 -0.21 -19.79
CA GLY A 69 16.48 -1.23 -18.92
C GLY A 69 17.02 -0.72 -17.58
N ALA A 70 16.90 0.58 -17.30
CA ALA A 70 17.30 1.19 -16.03
C ALA A 70 16.10 1.76 -15.27
N ILE A 71 16.19 1.76 -13.94
CA ILE A 71 15.23 2.43 -13.07
C ILE A 71 15.41 3.94 -13.21
N VAL A 72 14.34 4.64 -13.57
CA VAL A 72 14.30 6.10 -13.46
C VAL A 72 14.03 6.44 -12.00
N THR A 73 15.11 6.63 -11.23
CA THR A 73 15.06 6.99 -9.80
C THR A 73 14.28 8.29 -9.54
N SER A 74 14.14 9.15 -10.56
CA SER A 74 13.40 10.41 -10.48
C SER A 74 11.90 10.30 -10.80
N GLY A 75 11.34 9.09 -11.03
CA GLY A 75 9.94 8.93 -11.43
C GLY A 75 9.27 7.69 -10.84
N ALA A 76 8.72 7.82 -9.64
CA ALA A 76 7.77 6.83 -9.13
C ALA A 76 6.53 6.76 -10.04
N VAL A 77 5.98 5.56 -10.25
CA VAL A 77 4.77 5.35 -11.05
C VAL A 77 3.53 5.89 -10.32
N CYS A 78 3.53 5.83 -8.99
CA CYS A 78 2.48 6.36 -8.13
C CYS A 78 3.05 6.82 -6.78
N ALA A 79 2.23 7.48 -5.96
CA ALA A 79 2.62 7.95 -4.63
C ALA A 79 2.60 6.85 -3.55
N HIS A 80 2.14 5.64 -3.88
CA HIS A 80 2.04 4.55 -2.92
C HIS A 80 3.40 3.97 -2.61
N LYS A 81 3.65 3.79 -1.32
CA LYS A 81 4.87 3.21 -0.77
C LYS A 81 4.54 1.94 0.00
N PHE A 82 5.41 0.95 -0.08
CA PHE A 82 5.18 -0.38 0.48
C PHE A 82 6.35 -0.81 1.35
N HIS A 83 6.12 -1.59 2.40
CA HIS A 83 7.21 -2.37 2.97
C HIS A 83 7.62 -3.44 1.95
N PRO A 84 8.91 -3.76 1.79
CA PRO A 84 9.37 -4.82 0.89
C PRO A 84 8.57 -6.13 1.04
N ALA A 85 8.37 -6.59 2.28
CA ALA A 85 7.62 -7.81 2.58
C ALA A 85 6.14 -7.73 2.17
N CYS A 86 5.50 -6.57 2.37
CA CYS A 86 4.11 -6.36 1.95
C CYS A 86 3.98 -6.39 0.42
N LEU A 87 4.90 -5.75 -0.30
CA LEU A 87 4.90 -5.75 -1.76
C LEU A 87 5.09 -7.17 -2.33
N VAL A 88 6.06 -7.93 -1.82
CA VAL A 88 6.29 -9.33 -2.23
C VAL A 88 5.06 -10.19 -1.95
N SER A 89 4.43 -10.03 -0.78
CA SER A 89 3.21 -10.75 -0.43
C SER A 89 2.07 -10.45 -1.40
N ALA A 90 1.86 -9.17 -1.72
CA ALA A 90 0.80 -8.74 -2.62
C ALA A 90 1.01 -9.26 -4.05
N GLU A 91 2.24 -9.23 -4.56
CA GLU A 91 2.58 -9.76 -5.89
C GLU A 91 2.36 -11.29 -5.95
N ARG A 92 2.83 -12.04 -4.95
CA ARG A 92 2.61 -13.49 -4.85
C ARG A 92 1.11 -13.83 -4.85
N VAL A 93 0.29 -13.07 -4.14
CA VAL A 93 -1.17 -13.23 -4.12
C VAL A 93 -1.81 -12.86 -5.46
N ALA A 94 -1.28 -11.85 -6.15
CA ALA A 94 -1.74 -11.44 -7.48
C ALA A 94 -1.37 -12.45 -8.58
N GLY A 95 -0.56 -13.47 -8.28
CA GLY A 95 0.00 -14.38 -9.27
C GLY A 95 1.05 -13.71 -10.17
N TRP A 96 1.54 -12.54 -9.78
CA TRP A 96 2.66 -11.84 -10.39
C TRP A 96 3.95 -12.28 -9.66
N GLY A 97 5.02 -12.57 -10.39
CA GLY A 97 6.24 -13.16 -9.80
C GLY A 97 6.50 -14.62 -10.21
N GLY A 98 6.27 -14.95 -11.48
CA GLY A 98 6.44 -16.30 -12.03
C GLY A 98 7.75 -16.54 -12.79
N LYS A 99 8.71 -15.61 -12.77
CA LYS A 99 10.01 -15.81 -13.42
C LYS A 99 11.10 -15.27 -12.53
N GLU A 100 11.83 -16.17 -11.87
CA GLU A 100 13.19 -15.88 -11.41
C GLU A 100 14.04 -15.57 -12.66
N THR A 101 13.99 -14.34 -13.13
CA THR A 101 15.02 -13.82 -14.01
C THR A 101 16.10 -13.23 -13.13
N ASN A 102 17.39 -13.43 -13.46
CA ASN A 102 18.52 -12.81 -12.75
C ASN A 102 18.68 -11.31 -13.08
N ASP A 103 17.58 -10.66 -13.44
CA ASP A 103 17.59 -9.27 -13.84
C ASP A 103 17.82 -8.37 -12.62
N PRO A 104 18.53 -7.24 -12.80
CA PRO A 104 18.83 -6.30 -11.72
C PRO A 104 17.58 -5.56 -11.21
N ILE A 105 16.46 -5.68 -11.94
CA ILE A 105 15.18 -5.02 -11.69
C ILE A 105 14.07 -6.07 -11.72
N VAL A 106 13.08 -5.90 -10.84
CA VAL A 106 11.93 -6.80 -10.75
C VAL A 106 10.68 -6.00 -11.11
N GLU A 107 9.94 -6.47 -12.13
CA GLU A 107 8.66 -5.89 -12.51
C GLU A 107 7.60 -6.28 -11.47
N VAL A 108 6.84 -5.27 -11.01
CA VAL A 108 5.82 -5.40 -9.98
C VAL A 108 4.60 -4.53 -10.30
N SER A 109 3.45 -4.90 -9.76
CA SER A 109 2.23 -4.10 -9.80
C SER A 109 1.97 -3.39 -8.47
N CYS A 110 1.40 -2.19 -8.51
CA CYS A 110 0.93 -1.51 -7.30
C CYS A 110 -0.33 -2.22 -6.78
N PRO A 111 -0.37 -2.73 -5.53
CA PRO A 111 -1.56 -3.39 -4.98
C PRO A 111 -2.78 -2.46 -4.88
N VAL A 112 -2.54 -1.15 -4.77
CA VAL A 112 -3.59 -0.14 -4.57
C VAL A 112 -4.19 0.35 -5.89
N CYS A 113 -3.36 0.82 -6.82
CA CYS A 113 -3.82 1.42 -8.09
C CYS A 113 -3.54 0.58 -9.33
N ARG A 114 -2.93 -0.61 -9.17
CA ARG A 114 -2.59 -1.55 -10.26
C ARG A 114 -1.63 -1.00 -11.32
N ALA A 115 -0.97 0.13 -11.04
CA ALA A 115 0.05 0.66 -11.93
C ALA A 115 1.28 -0.26 -11.93
N VAL A 116 1.80 -0.57 -13.11
CA VAL A 116 2.96 -1.46 -13.30
C VAL A 116 4.25 -0.66 -13.33
N GLY A 117 5.27 -1.16 -12.67
CA GLY A 117 6.62 -0.59 -12.69
C GLY A 117 7.64 -1.59 -12.19
N CYS A 118 8.73 -1.08 -11.63
CA CYS A 118 9.84 -1.91 -11.17
C CYS A 118 10.38 -1.46 -9.82
N VAL A 119 11.00 -2.40 -9.12
CA VAL A 119 11.83 -2.18 -7.92
C VAL A 119 13.22 -2.75 -8.17
N THR A 120 14.20 -2.32 -7.39
CA THR A 120 15.53 -2.94 -7.46
C THR A 120 15.46 -4.39 -6.97
N ARG A 121 16.35 -5.24 -7.49
CA ARG A 121 16.45 -6.61 -6.98
C ARG A 121 16.78 -6.68 -5.49
N SER A 122 17.62 -5.78 -4.99
CA SER A 122 17.93 -5.72 -3.55
C SER A 122 16.67 -5.49 -2.71
N GLU A 123 15.82 -4.53 -3.10
CA GLU A 123 14.56 -4.26 -2.40
C GLU A 123 13.61 -5.45 -2.46
N TRP A 124 13.55 -6.15 -3.59
CA TRP A 124 12.75 -7.35 -3.73
C TRP A 124 13.25 -8.49 -2.82
N GLU A 125 14.55 -8.76 -2.83
CA GLU A 125 15.17 -9.82 -2.02
C GLU A 125 15.04 -9.55 -0.52
N GLU A 126 15.17 -8.30 -0.09
CA GLU A 126 14.88 -7.90 1.31
C GLU A 126 13.44 -8.28 1.70
N GLY A 127 12.48 -8.06 0.81
CA GLY A 127 11.09 -8.45 1.02
C GLY A 127 10.88 -9.97 1.05
N VAL A 128 11.61 -10.71 0.20
CA VAL A 128 11.57 -12.19 0.19
C VAL A 128 12.15 -12.78 1.47
N VAL A 129 13.24 -12.21 2.00
CA VAL A 129 13.91 -12.68 3.23
C VAL A 129 13.10 -12.33 4.49
N ALA A 130 12.35 -11.22 4.47
CA ALA A 130 11.55 -10.77 5.60
C ALA A 130 10.19 -11.49 5.75
N LEU A 131 9.82 -12.36 4.80
CA LEU A 131 8.61 -13.19 4.81
C LEU A 131 8.91 -14.62 5.23
#